data_AF-A0A6F9DG75-F1
#
_entry.id   AF-A0A6F9DG75-F1
#
_cell.length_a   1.000
_cell.length_b   1.000
_cell.length_c   1.000
_cell.angle_alpha   90.00
_cell.angle_beta   90.00
_cell.angle_gamma   90.00
#
_symmetry.space_group_name_H-M   'P 1'
#
loop_
_entity.id
_entity.type
_entity.pdbx_description
1 polymer ?
#
loop_
_entity_poly.entity_id
_entity_poly.type
_entity_poly.pdbx_seq_one_letter_code
_entity_poly.pdbx_strand_id
1 'polypeptide(L)'
;MADVEDKKCSKSAKRRAKRRTEKDADETTSISCADPLQLLRQQMEKAKSEKNHAAVNALRQQIWLLQDANAGVRSDVSAEQLGTILQEKGTNIPTPKTATTVPNKHSSQGPSFDECRKEVLEKKLWKLQKKKDDVQKIKDRLSRGQKLEKTQEQKIEREKLIDEEINECDDELSVLNQNLKQQKLEQSNNST
;
A
#
# COMPACT_ATOMS: atom_id res chain seq x y z
N MET A 1 -27.98 -32.88 -35.14
CA MET A 1 -29.12 -32.66 -34.23
C MET A 1 -28.58 -32.03 -32.97
N ALA A 2 -29.20 -30.92 -32.57
CA ALA A 2 -28.78 -30.03 -31.50
C ALA A 2 -29.27 -30.49 -30.11
N ASP A 3 -28.74 -29.83 -29.09
CA ASP A 3 -29.25 -29.64 -27.73
C ASP A 3 -29.30 -30.85 -26.77
N VAL A 4 -28.53 -30.76 -25.67
CA VAL A 4 -29.03 -30.57 -24.29
C VAL A 4 -27.84 -30.14 -23.40
N GLU A 5 -27.69 -28.83 -23.20
CA GLU A 5 -27.01 -28.27 -22.02
C GLU A 5 -28.01 -27.98 -20.89
N ASP A 6 -27.45 -27.77 -19.70
CA ASP A 6 -28.00 -27.02 -18.57
C ASP A 6 -29.09 -27.62 -17.67
N LYS A 7 -28.68 -28.05 -16.46
CA LYS A 7 -29.58 -28.10 -15.27
C LYS A 7 -28.91 -28.23 -13.90
N LYS A 8 -27.82 -27.50 -13.60
CA LYS A 8 -27.22 -27.52 -12.23
C LYS A 8 -26.81 -26.18 -11.59
N CYS A 9 -27.28 -25.03 -12.09
CA CYS A 9 -26.93 -23.71 -11.51
C CYS A 9 -28.09 -22.99 -10.74
N SER A 10 -29.10 -23.70 -10.22
CA SER A 10 -30.25 -23.03 -9.55
C SER A 10 -30.18 -22.93 -8.03
N LYS A 11 -29.28 -23.66 -7.34
CA LYS A 11 -29.22 -23.66 -5.87
C LYS A 11 -28.44 -22.48 -5.26
N SER A 12 -27.44 -21.93 -5.95
CA SER A 12 -26.64 -20.80 -5.44
C SER A 12 -27.33 -19.44 -5.64
N ALA A 13 -28.11 -19.28 -6.71
CA ALA A 13 -28.86 -18.06 -7.00
C ALA A 13 -29.95 -17.78 -5.94
N LYS A 14 -30.63 -18.83 -5.45
CA LYS A 14 -31.69 -18.69 -4.43
C LYS A 14 -31.15 -18.24 -3.06
N ARG A 15 -29.88 -18.56 -2.73
CA ARG A 15 -29.21 -18.07 -1.51
C ARG A 15 -28.79 -16.60 -1.59
N ARG A 16 -28.54 -16.06 -2.79
CA ARG A 16 -28.20 -14.63 -2.97
C ARG A 16 -29.43 -13.73 -2.95
N ALA A 17 -30.59 -14.22 -3.41
CA ALA A 17 -31.84 -13.46 -3.35
C ALA A 17 -32.32 -13.24 -1.90
N LYS A 18 -32.20 -14.26 -1.03
CA LYS A 18 -32.64 -14.14 0.37
C LYS A 18 -31.81 -13.13 1.19
N ARG A 19 -30.52 -12.95 0.90
CA ARG A 19 -29.68 -11.93 1.58
C ARG A 19 -29.89 -10.51 1.09
N ARG A 20 -30.63 -10.30 0.00
CA ARG A 20 -30.98 -8.95 -0.49
C ARG A 20 -32.30 -8.44 0.07
N THR A 21 -33.24 -9.32 0.42
CA THR A 21 -34.53 -8.91 1.01
C THR A 21 -34.47 -8.68 2.53
N GLU A 22 -33.39 -9.05 3.21
CA GLU A 22 -33.20 -8.82 4.66
C GLU A 22 -32.33 -7.58 4.96
N LYS A 23 -31.95 -6.78 3.95
CA LYS A 23 -31.07 -5.61 4.13
C LYS A 23 -31.72 -4.26 3.79
N ASP A 24 -33.02 -4.24 3.47
CA ASP A 24 -33.77 -3.03 3.09
C ASP A 24 -35.01 -2.79 3.98
N ALA A 25 -34.97 -3.27 5.22
CA ALA A 25 -35.93 -2.89 6.26
C ALA A 25 -35.12 -2.62 7.54
N ASP A 26 -35.36 -1.46 8.16
CA ASP A 26 -34.61 -0.86 9.28
C ASP A 26 -33.24 -0.26 8.85
N GLU A 27 -32.96 1.04 8.86
CA GLU A 27 -33.42 2.13 9.71
C GLU A 27 -33.54 3.44 8.91
N THR A 28 -34.76 3.90 8.66
CA THR A 28 -35.08 5.32 8.69
C THR A 28 -35.41 5.67 10.13
N THR A 29 -34.40 5.98 10.93
CA THR A 29 -34.56 6.56 12.27
C THR A 29 -33.68 7.79 12.37
N SER A 30 -34.35 8.93 12.29
CA SER A 30 -33.93 10.19 12.90
C SER A 30 -33.46 9.93 14.34
N ILE A 31 -32.14 9.92 14.57
CA ILE A 31 -31.57 9.79 15.91
C ILE A 31 -30.46 10.82 16.11
N SER A 32 -30.74 11.70 17.05
CA SER A 32 -29.87 12.54 17.87
C SER A 32 -28.35 12.38 17.68
N CYS A 33 -27.72 13.55 17.52
CA CYS A 33 -26.29 13.82 17.65
C CYS A 33 -25.77 13.42 19.05
N ALA A 34 -25.45 12.14 19.27
CA ALA A 34 -24.93 11.70 20.57
C ALA A 34 -23.83 10.62 20.53
N ASP A 35 -23.63 9.89 19.43
CA ASP A 35 -22.56 8.87 19.38
C ASP A 35 -21.42 9.27 18.42
N PRO A 36 -20.23 9.65 18.94
CA PRO A 36 -19.08 10.01 18.11
C PRO A 36 -18.63 8.87 17.17
N LEU A 37 -18.90 7.60 17.49
CA LEU A 37 -18.58 6.48 16.61
C LEU A 37 -19.44 6.45 15.34
N GLN A 38 -20.73 6.80 15.46
CA GLN A 38 -21.63 6.82 14.30
C GLN A 38 -21.24 7.93 13.31
N LEU A 39 -20.83 9.09 13.83
CA LEU A 39 -20.35 10.21 13.01
C LEU A 39 -19.11 9.82 12.19
N LEU A 40 -18.12 9.18 12.82
CA LEU A 40 -16.91 8.71 12.15
C LEU A 40 -17.20 7.65 11.08
N ARG A 41 -18.15 6.74 11.33
CA ARG A 41 -18.59 5.75 10.34
C ARG A 41 -19.26 6.40 9.13
N GLN A 42 -20.07 7.44 9.35
CA GLN A 42 -20.72 8.18 8.27
C GLN A 42 -19.70 8.95 7.43
N GLN A 43 -18.73 9.60 8.08
CA GLN A 43 -17.62 10.27 7.39
C GLN A 43 -16.77 9.29 6.57
N MET A 44 -16.54 8.07 7.09
CA MET A 44 -15.81 7.04 6.37
C MET A 44 -16.57 6.59 5.12
N GLU A 45 -17.88 6.46 5.19
CA GLU A 45 -18.69 6.08 4.03
C GLU A 45 -18.70 7.18 2.94
N LYS A 46 -18.74 8.45 3.34
CA LYS A 46 -18.53 9.58 2.42
C LYS A 46 -17.15 9.52 1.76
N ALA A 47 -16.09 9.32 2.54
CA ALA A 47 -14.73 9.20 2.01
C ALA A 47 -14.54 7.99 1.07
N LYS A 48 -15.26 6.88 1.30
CA LYS A 48 -15.28 5.74 0.36
C LYS A 48 -15.96 6.10 -0.95
N SER A 49 -17.10 6.82 -0.90
CA SER A 49 -17.81 7.27 -2.10
C SER A 49 -16.95 8.21 -2.95
N GLU A 50 -16.11 9.02 -2.30
CA GLU A 50 -15.13 9.92 -2.91
C GLU A 50 -13.82 9.22 -3.33
N LYS A 51 -13.70 7.90 -3.12
CA LYS A 51 -12.47 7.10 -3.35
C LYS A 51 -11.22 7.65 -2.65
N ASN A 52 -11.37 8.39 -1.56
CA ASN A 52 -10.27 8.93 -0.78
C ASN A 52 -9.76 7.88 0.23
N HIS A 53 -8.92 6.96 -0.24
CA HIS A 53 -8.40 5.85 0.57
C HIS A 53 -7.58 6.30 1.80
N ALA A 54 -6.91 7.45 1.71
CA ALA A 54 -6.15 8.01 2.83
C ALA A 54 -7.08 8.45 3.98
N ALA A 55 -8.17 9.14 3.65
CA ALA A 55 -9.18 9.55 4.62
C ALA A 55 -9.90 8.34 5.23
N VAL A 56 -10.25 7.33 4.42
CA VAL A 56 -10.86 6.07 4.91
C VAL A 56 -9.95 5.37 5.92
N ASN A 57 -8.65 5.27 5.64
CA ASN A 57 -7.70 4.65 6.55
C ASN A 57 -7.54 5.44 7.87
N ALA A 58 -7.52 6.77 7.80
CA ALA A 58 -7.47 7.63 8.98
C ALA A 58 -8.72 7.48 9.86
N LEU A 59 -9.91 7.52 9.26
CA LEU A 59 -11.18 7.35 9.97
C LEU A 59 -11.30 5.95 10.58
N ARG A 60 -10.79 4.91 9.89
CA ARG A 60 -10.71 3.55 10.44
C ARG A 60 -9.83 3.48 11.69
N GLN A 61 -8.69 4.15 11.70
CA GLN A 61 -7.81 4.22 12.87
C GLN A 61 -8.53 4.93 14.03
N GLN A 62 -9.20 6.05 13.77
CA GLN A 62 -9.95 6.79 14.80
C GLN A 62 -11.11 5.96 15.39
N ILE A 63 -11.85 5.23 14.56
CA ILE A 63 -12.90 4.32 15.03
C ILE A 63 -12.30 3.24 15.92
N TRP A 64 -11.16 2.67 15.55
CA TRP A 64 -10.52 1.62 16.34
C TRP A 64 -10.06 2.13 17.71
N LEU A 65 -9.42 3.30 17.76
CA LEU A 65 -8.97 3.92 19.01
C LEU A 65 -10.14 4.25 19.94
N LEU A 66 -11.25 4.77 19.38
CA LEU A 66 -12.42 5.10 20.18
C LEU A 66 -13.14 3.84 20.70
N GLN A 67 -13.14 2.75 19.92
CA GLN A 67 -13.63 1.44 20.36
C GLN A 67 -12.76 0.84 21.47
N ASP A 68 -11.45 0.96 21.36
CA ASP A 68 -10.48 0.48 22.35
C ASP A 68 -10.63 1.26 23.67
N ALA A 69 -10.75 2.59 23.58
CA ALA A 69 -11.01 3.47 24.71
C ALA A 69 -12.35 3.15 25.40
N ASN A 70 -13.42 2.93 24.64
CA ASN A 70 -14.73 2.55 25.19
C ASN A 70 -14.72 1.14 25.82
N ALA A 71 -13.84 0.25 25.34
CA ALA A 71 -13.62 -1.08 25.91
C ALA A 71 -12.73 -1.07 27.17
N GLY A 72 -12.23 0.11 27.59
CA GLY A 72 -11.35 0.25 28.75
C GLY A 72 -9.95 -0.33 28.53
N VAL A 73 -9.58 -0.61 27.29
CA VAL A 73 -8.24 -1.09 26.94
C VAL A 73 -7.32 0.13 26.90
N ARG A 74 -6.34 0.17 27.82
CA ARG A 74 -5.33 1.22 27.84
C ARG A 74 -4.37 0.96 26.70
N SER A 75 -4.61 1.57 25.54
CA SER A 75 -3.60 1.63 24.49
C SER A 75 -2.38 2.35 25.06
N ASP A 76 -1.15 1.89 24.77
CA ASP A 76 0.12 2.58 25.13
C ASP A 76 0.30 3.96 24.43
N VAL A 77 -0.77 4.48 23.84
CA VAL A 77 -0.84 5.73 23.10
C VAL A 77 -1.32 6.80 24.08
N SER A 78 -0.50 7.83 24.32
CA SER A 78 -0.84 8.90 25.25
C SER A 78 -2.06 9.68 24.75
N ALA A 79 -2.87 10.22 25.67
CA ALA A 79 -4.01 11.08 25.32
C ALA A 79 -3.62 12.28 24.45
N GLU A 80 -2.38 12.75 24.58
CA GLU A 80 -1.79 13.78 23.70
C GLU A 80 -1.58 13.27 22.27
N GLN A 81 -1.04 12.06 22.07
CA GLN A 81 -0.91 11.45 20.74
C GLN A 81 -2.27 11.19 20.09
N LEU A 82 -3.28 10.79 20.87
CA LEU A 82 -4.66 10.66 20.41
C LEU A 82 -5.23 12.02 19.97
N GLY A 83 -4.97 13.08 20.76
CA GLY A 83 -5.34 14.45 20.44
C GLY A 83 -4.69 14.93 19.14
N THR A 84 -3.41 14.65 18.92
CA THR A 84 -2.69 14.97 17.69
C THR A 84 -3.25 14.21 16.49
N ILE A 85 -3.54 12.91 16.61
CA ILE A 85 -4.16 12.10 15.55
C ILE A 85 -5.57 12.59 15.20
N LEU A 86 -6.33 13.08 16.18
CA LEU A 86 -7.66 13.66 15.96
C LEU A 86 -7.61 15.09 15.40
N GLN A 87 -6.71 15.96 15.88
CA GLN A 87 -6.60 17.36 15.44
C GLN A 87 -5.89 17.53 14.09
N GLU A 88 -4.78 16.81 13.85
CA GLU A 88 -4.03 16.95 12.59
C GLU A 88 -4.84 16.45 11.38
N LYS A 89 -5.79 15.55 11.60
CA LYS A 89 -6.59 14.92 10.52
C LYS A 89 -8.02 15.44 10.40
N GLY A 90 -8.49 16.26 11.35
CA GLY A 90 -9.84 16.84 11.35
C GLY A 90 -10.00 18.13 10.52
N THR A 91 -8.90 18.77 10.10
CA THR A 91 -8.95 20.09 9.42
C THR A 91 -8.12 20.17 8.14
N ASN A 92 -7.75 19.04 7.55
CA ASN A 92 -7.17 19.05 6.21
C ASN A 92 -7.75 17.89 5.42
N ILE A 93 -8.70 18.21 4.54
CA ILE A 93 -8.83 17.49 3.26
C ILE A 93 -7.40 17.42 2.70
N PRO A 94 -6.76 16.24 2.61
CA PRO A 94 -5.44 16.18 2.03
C PRO A 94 -5.62 16.35 0.53
N THR A 95 -5.50 17.59 0.08
CA THR A 95 -5.01 17.82 -1.28
C THR A 95 -3.65 17.13 -1.38
N PRO A 96 -3.36 16.44 -2.50
CA PRO A 96 -2.15 15.65 -2.62
C PRO A 96 -0.95 16.60 -2.69
N LYS A 97 -0.38 16.94 -1.55
CA LYS A 97 0.89 17.65 -1.44
C LYS A 97 1.72 16.98 -0.36
N THR A 98 2.72 16.25 -0.85
CA THR A 98 4.07 16.14 -0.29
C THR A 98 4.19 15.83 1.20
N ALA A 99 4.69 14.63 1.46
CA ALA A 99 5.04 14.08 2.75
C ALA A 99 5.80 15.06 3.67
N THR A 100 5.30 15.21 4.89
CA THR A 100 5.97 15.84 6.03
C THR A 100 6.83 14.81 6.76
N THR A 101 8.14 15.06 6.75
CA THR A 101 9.04 15.16 7.91
C THR A 101 8.73 14.31 9.15
N VAL A 102 9.66 13.40 9.47
CA VAL A 102 9.96 12.92 10.83
C VAL A 102 11.34 13.47 11.26
N PRO A 103 11.61 13.61 12.58
CA PRO A 103 12.56 14.58 13.08
C PRO A 103 14.01 14.09 13.17
N ASN A 104 14.90 14.99 12.73
CA ASN A 104 16.17 15.40 13.34
C ASN A 104 17.21 14.34 13.77
N LYS A 105 18.20 14.12 12.88
CA LYS A 105 19.63 14.11 13.23
C LYS A 105 20.43 14.84 12.14
N HIS A 106 20.82 16.07 12.44
CA HIS A 106 21.99 16.81 11.94
C HIS A 106 22.51 16.49 10.51
N SER A 107 21.95 17.16 9.52
CA SER A 107 22.67 17.74 8.37
C SER A 107 21.70 18.66 7.64
N SER A 108 22.05 19.92 7.44
CA SER A 108 21.18 20.99 6.91
C SER A 108 20.92 20.93 5.40
N GLN A 109 21.05 19.77 4.78
CA GLN A 109 20.62 19.51 3.40
C GLN A 109 19.74 18.26 3.41
N GLY A 110 18.46 18.42 3.06
CA GLY A 110 17.60 17.26 2.79
C GLY A 110 18.19 16.39 1.67
N PRO A 111 17.88 15.09 1.64
CA PRO A 111 18.42 14.19 0.62
C PRO A 111 18.12 14.74 -0.77
N SER A 112 19.15 14.82 -1.61
CA SER A 112 19.03 15.30 -2.98
C SER A 112 18.03 14.44 -3.75
N PHE A 113 17.38 15.01 -4.78
CA PHE A 113 16.52 14.27 -5.68
C PHE A 113 17.22 13.02 -6.24
N ASP A 114 18.51 13.14 -6.57
CA ASP A 114 19.33 12.04 -7.08
C ASP A 114 19.59 10.95 -6.02
N GLU A 115 19.71 11.34 -4.74
CA GLU A 115 19.87 10.39 -3.62
C GLU A 115 18.58 9.62 -3.35
N CYS A 116 17.43 10.30 -3.42
CA CYS A 116 16.12 9.66 -3.31
C CYS A 116 15.87 8.68 -4.47
N ARG A 117 16.20 9.09 -5.70
CA ARG A 117 16.11 8.23 -6.90
C ARG A 117 17.00 7.00 -6.79
N LYS A 118 18.24 7.17 -6.31
CA LYS A 118 19.17 6.08 -6.03
C LYS A 118 18.58 5.07 -5.03
N GLU A 119 18.03 5.53 -3.91
CA GLU A 119 17.45 4.64 -2.89
C GLU A 119 16.26 3.83 -3.45
N VAL A 120 15.44 4.43 -4.31
CA VAL A 120 14.32 3.73 -4.98
C VAL A 120 14.84 2.64 -5.93
N LEU A 121 15.88 2.93 -6.71
CA LEU A 121 16.50 1.97 -7.63
C LEU A 121 17.17 0.82 -6.88
N GLU A 122 17.90 1.09 -5.79
CA GLU A 122 18.50 0.05 -4.95
C GLU A 122 17.43 -0.90 -4.37
N LYS A 123 16.30 -0.35 -3.92
CA LYS A 123 15.15 -1.16 -3.47
C LYS A 123 14.52 -1.97 -4.61
N LYS A 124 14.46 -1.42 -5.82
CA LYS A 124 13.96 -2.13 -7.00
C LYS A 124 14.90 -3.27 -7.39
N LEU A 125 16.20 -3.00 -7.47
CA LEU A 125 17.26 -3.97 -7.75
C LEU A 125 17.20 -5.15 -6.77
N TRP A 126 17.12 -4.88 -5.47
CA TRP A 126 17.02 -5.94 -4.46
C TRP A 126 15.77 -6.82 -4.63
N LYS A 127 14.62 -6.22 -4.99
CA LYS A 127 13.40 -6.98 -5.27
C LYS A 127 13.54 -7.84 -6.52
N LEU A 128 14.19 -7.33 -7.57
CA LEU A 128 14.44 -8.09 -8.79
C LEU A 128 15.42 -9.23 -8.54
N GLN A 129 16.48 -9.00 -7.76
CA GLN A 129 17.42 -10.05 -7.35
C GLN A 129 16.71 -11.17 -6.59
N LYS A 130 15.81 -10.84 -5.66
CA LYS A 130 14.98 -11.84 -4.98
C LYS A 130 14.11 -12.66 -5.92
N LYS A 131 13.51 -12.02 -6.93
CA LYS A 131 12.72 -12.74 -7.94
C LYS A 131 13.62 -13.69 -8.75
N LYS A 132 14.84 -13.26 -9.08
CA LYS A 132 15.84 -14.10 -9.78
C LYS A 132 16.23 -15.32 -8.94
N ASP A 133 16.52 -15.14 -7.65
CA ASP A 133 16.80 -16.25 -6.73
C ASP A 133 15.63 -17.24 -6.64
N ASP A 134 14.40 -16.73 -6.60
CA ASP A 134 13.20 -17.57 -6.58
C ASP A 134 13.02 -18.35 -7.90
N VAL A 135 13.28 -17.72 -9.06
CA VAL A 135 13.29 -18.41 -10.35
C VAL A 135 14.36 -19.50 -10.38
N GLN A 136 15.56 -19.23 -9.84
CA GLN A 136 16.63 -20.22 -9.77
C GLN A 136 16.21 -21.43 -8.92
N LYS A 137 15.58 -21.21 -7.75
CA LYS A 137 15.04 -22.31 -6.94
C LYS A 137 13.98 -23.13 -7.69
N ILE A 138 13.16 -22.48 -8.52
CA ILE A 138 12.17 -23.19 -9.36
C ILE A 138 12.88 -24.03 -10.42
N LYS A 139 13.92 -23.51 -11.08
CA LYS A 139 14.76 -24.27 -12.03
C LYS A 139 15.44 -25.46 -11.37
N ASP A 140 15.97 -25.29 -10.16
CA ASP A 140 16.60 -26.38 -9.41
C ASP A 140 15.59 -27.47 -9.01
N ARG A 141 14.32 -27.11 -8.80
CA ARG A 141 13.25 -28.09 -8.57
C ARG A 141 12.87 -28.83 -9.85
N LEU A 142 12.86 -28.13 -10.99
CA LEU A 142 12.63 -28.73 -12.30
C LEU A 142 13.74 -29.72 -12.68
N SER A 143 15.01 -29.36 -12.45
CA SER A 143 16.15 -30.25 -12.70
C SER A 143 16.14 -31.50 -11.82
N ARG A 144 15.55 -31.41 -10.62
CA ARG A 144 15.25 -32.55 -9.74
C ARG A 144 14.04 -33.39 -10.19
N GLY A 145 13.43 -33.06 -11.33
CA GLY A 145 12.29 -33.81 -11.90
C GLY A 145 10.94 -33.52 -11.25
N GLN A 146 10.82 -32.46 -10.45
CA GLN A 146 9.55 -32.08 -9.85
C GLN A 146 8.65 -31.42 -10.91
N LYS A 147 7.39 -31.85 -10.99
CA LYS A 147 6.39 -31.21 -11.86
C LYS A 147 6.12 -29.78 -11.37
N LEU A 148 6.25 -28.82 -12.28
CA LEU A 148 5.96 -27.42 -12.02
C LEU A 148 4.50 -27.10 -12.38
N GLU A 149 3.95 -26.12 -11.69
CA GLU A 149 2.67 -25.51 -12.06
C GLU A 149 2.88 -24.51 -13.21
N LYS A 150 1.84 -24.29 -14.02
CA LYS A 150 1.87 -23.34 -15.15
C LYS A 150 2.34 -21.93 -14.73
N THR A 151 1.99 -21.49 -13.52
CA THR A 151 2.44 -20.19 -12.98
C THR A 151 3.94 -20.15 -12.69
N GLN A 152 4.56 -21.28 -12.36
CA GLN A 152 6.00 -21.39 -12.12
C GLN A 152 6.78 -21.42 -13.45
N GLU A 153 6.24 -22.09 -14.47
CA GLU A 153 6.78 -22.05 -15.84
C GLU A 153 6.80 -20.61 -16.38
N GLN A 154 5.70 -19.86 -16.19
CA GLN A 154 5.65 -18.44 -16.55
C GLN A 154 6.64 -17.56 -15.77
N LYS A 155 7.08 -17.97 -14.57
CA LYS A 155 8.13 -17.25 -13.84
C LYS A 155 9.51 -17.50 -14.47
N ILE A 156 9.77 -18.72 -14.92
CA ILE A 156 10.99 -19.06 -15.66
C ILE A 156 11.02 -18.32 -17.00
N GLU A 157 9.91 -18.25 -17.72
CA GLU A 157 9.83 -17.55 -19.02
C GLU A 157 10.15 -16.05 -18.89
N ARG A 158 9.69 -15.41 -17.81
CA ARG A 158 9.96 -13.99 -17.53
C ARG A 158 11.37 -13.72 -16.98
N GLU A 159 12.20 -14.72 -16.79
CA GLU A 159 13.56 -14.55 -16.26
C GLU A 159 14.38 -13.56 -17.07
N LYS A 160 14.34 -13.64 -18.41
CA LYS A 160 15.07 -12.72 -19.28
C LYS A 160 14.68 -11.27 -19.06
N LEU A 161 13.38 -11.00 -18.87
CA LEU A 161 12.89 -9.65 -18.55
C LEU A 161 13.38 -9.18 -17.18
N ILE A 162 13.49 -10.08 -16.20
CA ILE A 162 14.06 -9.74 -14.88
C ILE A 162 15.53 -9.38 -15.02
N ASP A 163 16.30 -10.12 -15.82
CA ASP A 163 17.72 -9.82 -16.07
C ASP A 163 17.91 -8.49 -16.81
N GLU A 164 17.08 -8.20 -17.81
CA GLU A 164 17.04 -6.90 -18.50
C GLU A 164 16.71 -5.77 -17.53
N GLU A 165 15.66 -5.90 -16.71
CA GLU A 165 15.30 -4.89 -15.70
C GLU A 165 16.39 -4.67 -14.64
N ILE A 166 17.15 -5.71 -14.28
CA ILE A 166 18.29 -5.60 -13.36
C ILE A 166 19.39 -4.77 -14.01
N ASN A 167 19.78 -5.08 -15.25
CA ASN A 167 20.82 -4.36 -15.97
C ASN A 167 20.46 -2.89 -16.14
N GLU A 168 19.21 -2.57 -16.50
CA GLU A 168 18.74 -1.19 -16.59
C GLU A 168 18.86 -0.44 -15.26
N CYS A 169 18.51 -1.09 -14.14
CA CYS A 169 18.63 -0.47 -12.82
C CYS A 169 20.10 -0.25 -12.42
N ASP A 170 20.99 -1.20 -12.73
CA ASP A 170 22.42 -1.09 -12.46
C ASP A 170 23.08 0.01 -13.31
N ASP A 171 22.72 0.13 -14.59
CA ASP A 171 23.19 1.19 -15.48
C ASP A 171 22.73 2.57 -14.96
N GLU A 172 21.46 2.70 -14.58
CA GLU A 172 20.91 3.94 -14.03
C GLU A 172 21.58 4.31 -12.69
N LEU A 173 21.83 3.33 -11.82
CA LEU A 173 22.57 3.52 -10.58
C LEU A 173 24.02 3.96 -10.82
N SER A 174 24.67 3.40 -11.84
CA SER A 174 26.03 3.75 -12.23
C SER A 174 26.12 5.22 -12.67
N VAL A 175 25.19 5.66 -13.52
CA VAL A 175 25.10 7.07 -13.96
C VAL A 175 24.83 8.00 -12.78
N LEU A 176 23.88 7.66 -11.90
CA LEU A 176 23.58 8.49 -10.72
C LEU A 176 24.77 8.58 -9.77
N ASN A 177 25.52 7.50 -9.57
CA ASN A 177 26.72 7.51 -8.74
C ASN A 177 27.83 8.39 -9.36
N GLN A 178 27.99 8.39 -10.68
CA GLN A 178 28.90 9.31 -11.36
C GLN A 178 28.48 10.77 -11.19
N ASN A 179 27.20 11.08 -11.38
CA ASN A 179 26.67 12.44 -11.23
C ASN A 179 26.85 12.96 -9.79
N LEU A 180 26.55 12.14 -8.78
CA LEU A 180 26.78 12.46 -7.37
C LEU A 180 28.26 12.72 -7.07
N LYS A 181 29.17 11.95 -7.69
CA LYS A 181 30.60 12.15 -7.54
C LYS A 181 31.06 13.47 -8.17
N GLN A 182 30.55 13.82 -9.35
CA GLN A 182 30.84 15.09 -10.03
C GLN A 182 30.31 16.29 -9.23
N GLN A 183 29.07 16.24 -8.75
CA GLN A 183 28.51 17.31 -7.92
C GLN A 183 29.34 17.57 -6.65
N LYS A 184 29.84 16.52 -5.99
CA LYS A 184 30.71 16.66 -4.81
C LYS A 184 32.06 17.31 -5.14
N LEU A 185 32.64 16.98 -6.30
CA LEU A 185 33.88 17.60 -6.78
C LEU A 185 33.68 19.10 -7.05
N GLU A 186 32.58 19.47 -7.70
CA GLU A 186 32.26 20.87 -8.01
C GLU A 186 32.00 21.71 -6.74
N GLN A 187 31.30 21.15 -5.75
CA GLN A 187 31.08 21.82 -4.46
C GLN A 187 32.38 22.04 -3.68
N SER A 188 33.31 21.08 -3.76
CA SER A 188 34.64 21.21 -3.14
C SER A 188 35.48 22.30 -3.79
N ASN A 189 35.40 22.46 -5.11
CA ASN A 189 36.20 23.46 -5.84
C ASN A 189 35.66 24.90 -5.68
N ASN A 190 34.35 25.07 -5.47
CA ASN A 190 33.72 26.39 -5.29
C ASN A 190 33.79 26.94 -3.86
N SER A 191 34.31 26.18 -2.89
CA SER A 191 34.44 26.60 -1.48
C SER A 191 35.86 27.00 -1.07
N THR A 192 36.79 27.12 -2.03
CA THR A 192 38.18 27.57 -1.83
C THR A 192 38.39 28.93 -2.48
#